data_AF-A0A0S1XC06-F1
#
_entry.id   AF-A0A0S1XC06-F1
#
_cell.length_a   1.000
_cell.length_b   1.000
_cell.length_c   1.000
_cell.angle_alpha   90.00
_cell.angle_beta   90.00
_cell.angle_gamma   90.00
#
_symmetry.space_group_name_H-M   'P 1'
#
loop_
_entity.id
_entity.type
_entity.pdbx_description
1 polymer ?
#
loop_
_entity_poly.entity_id
_entity_poly.type
_entity_poly.pdbx_seq_one_letter_code
_entity_poly.pdbx_strand_id
1 'polypeptide(L)'
;MEEKDKKLIESGIEALILGWLAYLFFYQNFLLYKWHRGLLLPSKIPFLVAGILVGLAYFLYRWEKIEKEIPKEVPKGTSAPQEIPEEKEKELKS
;
A
#
# COMPACT_ATOMS: atom_id res chain seq x y z
N MET A 1 6.54 -2.51 24.93
CA MET A 1 5.83 -2.22 23.68
C MET A 1 5.48 -3.56 23.08
N GLU A 2 4.19 -3.85 22.91
CA GLU A 2 3.78 -5.09 22.25
C GLU A 2 4.26 -5.07 20.78
N GLU A 3 4.54 -6.23 20.20
CA GLU A 3 4.97 -6.31 18.79
C GLU A 3 3.94 -5.69 17.83
N LYS A 4 2.66 -5.69 18.25
CA LYS A 4 1.54 -5.07 17.56
C LYS A 4 1.72 -3.56 17.46
N ASP A 5 1.95 -2.89 18.59
CA ASP A 5 2.12 -1.43 18.64
C ASP A 5 3.25 -0.97 17.72
N LYS A 6 4.36 -1.72 17.71
CA LYS A 6 5.51 -1.42 16.86
C LYS A 6 5.16 -1.52 15.37
N LYS A 7 4.48 -2.60 14.95
CA LYS A 7 4.02 -2.77 13.55
C LYS A 7 3.00 -1.71 13.12
N LEU A 8 2.18 -1.26 14.06
CA LEU A 8 1.15 -0.25 13.85
C LEU A 8 1.76 1.13 13.65
N ILE A 9 2.76 1.48 14.47
CA ILE A 9 3.56 2.71 14.33
C ILE A 9 4.33 2.70 13.01
N GLU A 10 4.97 1.59 12.66
CA GLU A 10 5.68 1.44 11.38
C GLU A 10 4.75 1.65 10.20
N SER A 11 3.58 0.99 10.19
CA SER A 11 2.56 1.18 9.15
C SER A 11 2.01 2.60 9.10
N GLY A 12 1.89 3.27 10.25
CA GLY A 12 1.50 4.68 10.32
C GLY A 12 2.53 5.61 9.68
N ILE A 13 3.82 5.37 9.93
CA ILE A 13 4.93 6.14 9.33
C ILE A 13 4.96 5.88 7.82
N GLU A 14 4.83 4.64 7.37
CA GLU A 14 4.75 4.30 5.94
C GLU A 14 3.57 5.00 5.25
N ALA A 15 2.39 4.97 5.86
CA ALA A 15 1.20 5.65 5.35
C ALA A 15 1.41 7.17 5.22
N LEU A 16 2.07 7.78 6.20
CA LEU A 16 2.39 9.20 6.19
C LEU A 16 3.38 9.54 5.06
N ILE A 17 4.44 8.75 4.91
CA ILE A 17 5.44 8.92 3.85
C ILE A 17 4.79 8.76 2.47
N LEU A 18 3.96 7.73 2.28
CA LEU A 18 3.25 7.49 1.02
C LEU A 18 2.26 8.61 0.70
N GLY A 19 1.48 9.06 1.68
CA GLY A 19 0.56 10.19 1.50
C GLY A 19 1.29 11.48 1.14
N TRP A 20 2.44 11.74 1.78
CA TRP A 20 3.29 12.89 1.48
C TRP A 20 3.91 12.82 0.08
N LEU A 21 4.42 11.66 -0.32
CA LEU A 21 4.95 11.41 -1.66
C LEU A 21 3.87 11.56 -2.73
N ALA A 22 2.67 11.03 -2.48
CA ALA A 22 1.53 11.19 -3.38
C ALA A 22 1.16 12.66 -3.55
N TYR A 23 1.06 13.41 -2.45
CA TYR A 23 0.83 14.87 -2.50
C TYR A 23 1.88 15.57 -3.37
N LEU A 24 3.18 15.33 -3.10
CA LEU A 24 4.27 15.94 -3.87
C LEU A 24 4.20 15.54 -5.33
N PHE A 25 3.98 14.26 -5.63
CA PHE A 25 3.91 13.75 -6.99
C PHE A 25 2.79 14.43 -7.78
N PHE A 26 1.57 14.46 -7.24
CA PHE A 26 0.44 15.11 -7.91
C PHE A 26 0.63 16.61 -8.03
N TYR A 27 1.12 17.28 -6.99
CA TYR A 27 1.33 18.72 -7.00
C TYR A 27 2.43 19.13 -7.99
N GLN A 28 3.55 18.42 -8.02
CA GLN A 28 4.65 18.69 -8.95
C GLN A 28 4.26 18.41 -10.40
N ASN A 29 3.59 17.28 -10.66
CA ASN A 29 3.10 16.95 -11.99
C ASN A 29 2.13 18.03 -12.50
N PHE A 30 1.24 18.47 -11.63
CA PHE A 30 0.29 19.51 -11.97
C PHE A 30 0.95 20.88 -12.21
N LEU A 31 1.94 21.26 -11.39
CA LEU A 31 2.71 22.48 -11.63
C LEU A 31 3.41 22.43 -12.99
N LEU A 32 4.01 21.31 -13.37
CA LEU A 32 4.59 21.12 -14.71
C LEU A 32 3.54 21.35 -15.80
N TYR A 33 2.34 20.78 -15.65
CA TYR A 33 1.26 20.89 -16.63
C TYR A 33 0.75 22.33 -16.80
N LYS A 34 0.62 23.08 -15.69
CA LYS A 34 0.13 24.47 -15.73
C LYS A 34 1.20 25.50 -16.03
N TRP A 35 2.46 25.26 -15.66
CA TRP A 35 3.58 26.19 -15.91
C TRP A 35 3.68 26.54 -17.40
N HIS A 36 3.52 25.55 -18.29
CA HIS A 36 3.57 25.78 -19.73
C HIS A 36 2.44 26.65 -20.28
N ARG A 37 1.35 26.87 -19.53
CA ARG A 37 0.16 27.59 -20.01
C ARG A 37 -0.01 28.98 -19.41
N GLY A 38 0.85 29.42 -18.49
CA GLY A 38 0.77 30.73 -17.86
C GLY A 38 -0.51 30.97 -17.02
N LEU A 39 -1.23 29.89 -16.66
CA LEU A 39 -2.46 30.00 -15.86
C LEU A 39 -2.14 30.24 -14.37
N LEU A 40 -3.00 31.01 -13.70
CA LEU A 40 -2.97 31.22 -12.26
C LEU A 40 -2.82 29.88 -11.50
N LEU A 41 -1.91 29.90 -10.51
CA LEU A 41 -1.66 28.77 -9.62
C LEU A 41 -2.99 28.39 -8.94
N PRO A 42 -3.50 27.16 -9.16
CA PRO A 42 -4.71 26.73 -8.49
C PRO A 42 -4.41 26.36 -7.04
N SER A 43 -5.50 26.26 -6.28
CA SER A 43 -5.44 25.86 -4.89
C SER A 43 -4.72 24.53 -4.69
N LYS A 44 -3.94 24.43 -3.62
CA LYS A 44 -3.20 23.21 -3.23
C LYS A 44 -4.12 22.14 -2.62
N ILE A 45 -5.34 22.54 -2.23
CA ILE A 45 -6.34 21.72 -1.53
C ILE A 45 -6.64 20.38 -2.22
N PRO A 46 -6.96 20.30 -3.54
CA PRO A 46 -7.26 19.02 -4.19
C PRO A 46 -6.10 18.01 -4.11
N PHE A 47 -4.85 18.49 -4.18
CA PHE A 47 -3.67 17.62 -4.09
C PHE A 47 -3.44 17.13 -2.66
N LEU A 48 -3.71 17.98 -1.66
CA LEU A 48 -3.67 17.59 -0.27
C LEU A 48 -4.71 16.49 0.02
N VAL A 49 -5.93 16.66 -0.48
CA VAL A 49 -7.00 15.65 -0.37
C VAL A 49 -6.57 14.35 -1.05
N ALA A 50 -5.99 14.41 -2.25
CA ALA A 50 -5.48 13.22 -2.94
C ALA A 50 -4.40 12.49 -2.13
N GLY A 51 -3.43 13.22 -1.56
CA GLY A 51 -2.40 12.63 -0.69
C GLY A 51 -2.99 11.96 0.55
N ILE A 52 -3.96 12.61 1.21
CA ILE A 52 -4.66 12.05 2.38
C ILE A 52 -5.40 10.76 2.01
N LEU A 53 -6.11 10.74 0.87
CA LEU A 53 -6.81 9.56 0.40
C LEU A 53 -5.88 8.38 0.14
N VAL A 54 -4.72 8.63 -0.48
CA VAL A 54 -3.70 7.58 -0.72
C VAL A 54 -3.14 7.05 0.59
N GLY A 55 -2.79 7.94 1.54
CA GLY A 55 -2.30 7.52 2.86
C GLY A 55 -3.32 6.69 3.64
N LEU A 56 -4.58 7.13 3.65
CA LEU A 56 -5.69 6.38 4.27
C LEU A 56 -5.92 5.02 3.62
N ALA A 57 -5.92 4.97 2.29
CA ALA A 57 -6.10 3.72 1.56
C ALA A 57 -4.99 2.71 1.90
N TYR A 58 -3.74 3.16 1.95
CA TYR A 58 -2.63 2.32 2.37
C TYR A 58 -2.76 1.87 3.82
N PHE A 59 -3.10 2.78 4.73
CA PHE A 59 -3.25 2.48 6.15
C PHE A 59 -4.34 1.43 6.39
N LEU A 60 -5.51 1.58 5.77
CA LEU A 60 -6.61 0.61 5.87
C LEU A 60 -6.22 -0.75 5.31
N TYR A 61 -5.56 -0.78 4.16
CA TYR A 61 -5.04 -2.02 3.58
C TYR A 61 -4.06 -2.73 4.53
N ARG A 62 -3.15 -1.99 5.16
CA ARG A 62 -2.19 -2.54 6.10
C ARG A 62 -2.83 -2.98 7.40
N TRP A 63 -3.82 -2.24 7.88
CA TRP A 63 -4.62 -2.58 9.05
C TRP A 63 -5.31 -3.94 8.88
N GLU A 64 -6.05 -4.14 7.80
CA GLU A 64 -6.71 -5.42 7.50
C GLU A 64 -5.70 -6.58 7.39
N LYS A 65 -4.51 -6.30 6.86
CA LYS A 65 -3.46 -7.31 6.73
C LYS A 65 -2.86 -7.70 8.08
N ILE A 66 -2.63 -6.74 8.97
CA ILE A 66 -2.17 -7.01 10.34
C ILE A 66 -3.21 -7.83 11.11
N GLU A 67 -4.50 -7.55 10.94
CA GLU A 67 -5.57 -8.34 11.56
C GLU A 67 -5.63 -9.78 11.02
N LYS A 68 -5.38 -9.99 9.73
CA LYS A 68 -5.35 -11.33 9.11
C LYS A 68 -4.08 -12.13 9.42
N GLU A 69 -2.95 -11.46 9.65
CA GLU A 69 -1.69 -12.10 10.06
C GLU A 69 -1.68 -12.52 11.54
N ILE A 70 -2.64 -12.06 12.35
CA ILE A 70 -2.93 -12.66 13.66
C ILE A 70 -3.68 -13.95 13.35
N PRO A 71 -3.08 -15.14 13.57
CA PRO A 71 -3.82 -16.37 13.46
C PRO A 71 -4.90 -16.27 14.52
N LYS A 72 -6.16 -16.14 14.10
CA LYS A 72 -7.18 -16.89 14.81
C LYS A 72 -6.63 -18.31 14.82
N GLU A 73 -6.43 -18.88 16.00
CA GLU A 73 -6.25 -20.32 16.16
C GLU A 73 -7.47 -20.99 15.51
N VAL A 74 -7.42 -21.16 14.20
CA VAL A 74 -8.36 -21.97 13.45
C VAL A 74 -7.79 -23.37 13.60
N PRO A 75 -8.54 -24.31 14.19
CA PRO A 75 -8.08 -25.66 14.41
C PRO A 75 -7.69 -26.27 13.07
N LYS A 76 -6.43 -26.73 13.03
CA LYS A 76 -5.87 -27.74 12.14
C LYS A 76 -6.89 -28.37 11.18
N GLY A 77 -7.05 -27.79 10.00
CA GLY A 77 -7.91 -28.34 8.97
C GLY A 77 -8.10 -27.39 7.81
N THR A 78 -7.64 -27.83 6.64
CA THR A 78 -8.02 -27.31 5.32
C THR A 78 -7.13 -26.20 4.77
N SER A 79 -5.95 -26.68 4.33
CA SER A 79 -5.39 -26.50 2.99
C SER A 79 -5.04 -25.09 2.51
N ALA A 80 -3.79 -24.71 2.78
CA ALA A 80 -2.92 -24.27 1.70
C ALA A 80 -1.86 -25.36 1.47
N PRO A 81 -1.68 -25.83 0.21
CA PRO A 81 -0.35 -26.18 -0.22
C PRO A 81 0.31 -24.96 -0.86
N GLN A 82 1.39 -24.55 -0.21
CA GLN A 82 2.40 -23.63 -0.69
C GLN A 82 2.92 -24.06 -2.08
N GLU A 83 3.27 -23.07 -2.89
CA GLU A 83 3.96 -23.22 -4.16
C GLU A 83 5.33 -23.92 -4.04
N ILE A 84 5.85 -24.31 -5.22
CA ILE A 84 7.25 -24.57 -5.63
C ILE A 84 7.64 -26.07 -5.69
N PRO A 85 8.43 -26.58 -6.69
CA PRO A 85 8.94 -26.04 -7.97
C PRO A 85 8.69 -26.92 -9.22
N GLU A 86 8.90 -26.28 -10.35
CA GLU A 86 9.11 -26.75 -11.72
C GLU A 86 10.22 -27.83 -11.87
N GLU A 87 9.95 -29.11 -11.57
CA GLU A 87 10.85 -30.21 -11.96
C GLU A 87 10.14 -31.58 -11.99
N LYS A 88 9.13 -31.79 -12.87
CA LYS A 88 8.66 -33.15 -13.24
C LYS A 88 7.72 -33.25 -14.46
N GLU A 89 7.73 -32.28 -15.37
CA GLU A 89 6.86 -32.33 -16.57
C GLU A 89 7.53 -32.94 -17.82
N LYS A 90 8.59 -33.74 -17.67
CA LYS A 90 9.21 -34.46 -18.80
C LYS A 90 9.27 -35.98 -18.71
N GLU A 91 8.74 -36.62 -17.66
CA GLU A 91 8.65 -38.09 -17.62
C GLU A 91 7.26 -38.66 -17.93
N LEU A 92 6.28 -37.83 -18.31
CA LEU A 92 4.94 -38.32 -18.58
C LEU A 92 4.32 -37.83 -19.89
N LYS A 93 5.12 -37.57 -20.94
CA LYS A 93 4.65 -37.59 -22.33
C LYS A 93 5.79 -38.01 -23.27
N SER A 94 5.64 -39.23 -23.77
CA SER A 94 6.33 -39.88 -24.92
C SER A 94 7.71 -40.49 -24.70
#